data_AF-A0A7C2GX91-F1
#
_entry.id   AF-A0A7C2GX91-F1
#
_cell.length_a   1.000
_cell.length_b   1.000
_cell.length_c   1.000
_cell.angle_alpha   90.00
_cell.angle_beta   90.00
_cell.angle_gamma   90.00
#
_symmetry.space_group_name_H-M   'P 1'
#
loop_
_entity.id
_entity.type
_entity.pdbx_description
1 polymer ?
#
loop_
_entity_poly.entity_id
_entity_poly.type
_entity_poly.pdbx_seq_one_letter_code
_entity_poly.pdbx_strand_id
1 'polypeptide(L)' 'MKLSILIPVYNERTVVRRSLEQVIQAPLPEGMERELVIVDDCSRDGTWDILQEI' A
#
# COMPACT_ATOMS: atom_id res chain seq x y z
N MET A 1 2.27 -15.37 -12.84
CA MET A 1 2.48 -15.65 -11.39
C MET A 1 2.17 -14.36 -10.62
N LYS A 2 1.64 -14.41 -9.39
CA LYS A 2 1.28 -13.20 -8.64
C LYS A 2 2.21 -12.98 -7.45
N LEU A 3 2.71 -11.76 -7.29
CA LEU A 3 3.43 -11.30 -6.08
C LEU A 3 2.45 -10.54 -5.19
N SER A 4 2.15 -11.11 -4.02
CA SER A 4 1.31 -10.47 -3.00
C SER A 4 2.18 -9.78 -1.96
N ILE A 5 1.96 -8.46 -1.79
CA ILE A 5 2.72 -7.62 -0.88
C ILE A 5 1.78 -7.22 0.27
N LEU A 6 2.05 -7.74 1.46
CA LEU A 6 1.35 -7.39 2.69
C LEU A 6 1.96 -6.11 3.27
N ILE A 7 1.13 -5.10 3.51
CA ILE A 7 1.54 -3.78 4.01
C ILE A 7 0.70 -3.44 5.25
N PRO A 8 1.21 -3.70 6.47
CA PRO A 8 0.58 -3.19 7.68
C PRO A 8 0.83 -1.68 7.80
N VAL A 9 -0.19 -0.92 8.21
CA VAL A 9 -0.12 0.54 8.31
C VAL A 9 -0.68 0.99 9.66
N TYR A 10 0.01 1.89 10.35
CA TYR A 10 -0.48 2.51 11.58
C TYR A 10 0.01 3.95 11.71
N ASN A 11 -0.89 4.91 11.68
CA ASN A 11 -0.60 6.34 11.80
C ASN A 11 0.49 6.86 10.81
N GLU A 12 0.36 6.51 9.53
CA GLU A 12 1.29 6.86 8.46
C GLU A 12 0.75 7.95 7.52
N ARG A 13 -0.19 8.80 7.97
CA ARG A 13 -0.90 9.78 7.14
C ARG A 13 0.04 10.60 6.24
N THR A 14 1.22 10.95 6.73
CA THR A 14 2.18 11.79 6.01
C THR A 14 2.94 11.08 4.88
N VAL A 15 3.02 9.75 4.91
CA VAL A 15 3.87 8.99 3.98
C VAL A 15 3.14 7.89 3.22
N VAL A 16 1.99 7.40 3.72
CA VAL A 16 1.29 6.22 3.20
C VAL A 16 1.01 6.31 1.69
N ARG A 17 0.54 7.46 1.20
CA ARG A 17 0.28 7.69 -0.24
C ARG A 17 1.54 7.51 -1.08
N ARG A 18 2.61 8.24 -0.74
CA ARG A 18 3.89 8.19 -1.47
C ARG A 18 4.49 6.80 -1.44
N SER A 19 4.45 6.12 -0.29
CA SER A 19 4.98 4.76 -0.14
C SER A 19 4.23 3.78 -1.05
N LEU A 20 2.91 3.84 -1.09
CA LEU A 20 2.10 2.96 -1.94
C LEU A 20 2.29 3.24 -3.44
N GLU A 21 2.38 4.51 -3.84
CA GLU A 21 2.72 4.90 -5.22
C GLU A 21 4.05 4.28 -5.67
N GLN A 22 5.07 4.30 -4.80
CA GLN A 22 6.37 3.69 -5.10
C GLN A 22 6.27 2.17 -5.26
N VAL A 23 5.48 1.49 -4.44
CA VAL A 23 5.27 0.03 -4.57
C VAL A 23 4.53 -0.30 -5.87
N ILE A 24 3.53 0.51 -6.25
CA ILE A 24 2.78 0.35 -7.51
C ILE A 24 3.68 0.58 -8.73
N GLN A 25 4.59 1.54 -8.68
CA GLN A 25 5.49 1.87 -9.79
C GLN A 25 6.72 0.96 -9.87
N ALA A 26 7.03 0.18 -8.84
CA ALA A 26 8.17 -0.72 -8.85
C ALA A 26 8.09 -1.68 -10.07
N PRO A 27 9.17 -1.94 -10.79
CA PRO A 27 9.14 -2.90 -11.88
C PRO A 27 8.95 -4.32 -11.34
N LEU A 28 8.20 -5.15 -12.06
CA LEU A 28 8.12 -6.59 -11.82
C LEU A 28 8.71 -7.36 -13.01
N PRO A 29 9.19 -8.60 -12.81
CA PRO A 29 9.55 -9.48 -13.90
C PRO A 29 8.39 -9.68 -14.89
N GLU A 30 8.72 -9.93 -16.15
CA GLU A 30 7.73 -10.18 -17.21
C GLU A 30 6.80 -11.36 -16.85
N GLY A 31 5.49 -11.19 -17.11
CA GLY A 31 4.47 -12.20 -16.79
C GLY A 31 4.13 -12.32 -15.30
N MET A 32 4.61 -11.40 -14.45
CA MET A 32 4.24 -11.31 -13.05
C MET A 32 3.19 -10.21 -12.80
N GLU A 33 2.17 -10.54 -12.02
CA GLU A 33 1.14 -9.61 -11.56
C GLU A 33 1.41 -9.20 -10.11
N ARG A 34 0.91 -8.02 -9.73
CA ARG A 34 0.99 -7.51 -8.36
C ARG A 34 -0.35 -7.69 -7.64
N GLU A 35 -0.28 -7.99 -6.35
CA GLU A 35 -1.36 -7.79 -5.39
C GLU A 35 -0.84 -6.98 -4.21
N LEU A 36 -1.63 -6.01 -3.75
CA LEU A 36 -1.37 -5.31 -2.50
C LEU A 36 -2.45 -5.72 -1.50
N VAL A 37 -2.01 -6.15 -0.32
CA VAL A 37 -2.89 -6.44 0.82
C VAL A 37 -2.52 -5.44 1.91
N ILE A 38 -3.28 -4.35 1.99
CA ILE A 38 -3.02 -3.27 2.95
C ILE A 38 -3.93 -3.48 4.16
N VAL A 39 -3.34 -3.52 5.35
CA VAL A 39 -4.07 -3.71 6.61
C VAL A 39 -3.79 -2.51 7.50
N ASP A 40 -4.81 -1.68 7.72
CA ASP A 40 -4.74 -0.59 8.69
C ASP A 40 -4.98 -1.12 10.11
N ASP A 41 -4.07 -0.80 11.03
CA ASP A 41 -4.14 -1.20 12.44
C ASP A 41 -4.89 -0.15 13.28
N CYS A 42 -6.09 0.22 12.83
CA CYS A 42 -6.97 1.18 13.53
C CYS A 42 -6.29 2.54 13.75
N SER A 43 -5.75 3.12 12.67
CA SER A 43 -5.11 4.43 12.68
C SER A 43 -6.08 5.54 13.13
N ARG A 44 -5.55 6.57 13.79
CA ARG A 44 -6.34 7.70 14.35
C ARG A 44 -5.95 9.07 13.80
N ASP A 45 -5.04 9.09 12.84
CA ASP A 45 -4.45 10.31 12.28
C ASP A 45 -5.01 10.66 10.88
N GLY A 46 -5.97 9.91 10.35
CA GLY A 46 -6.51 10.06 9.00
C GLY A 46 -5.80 9.21 7.94
N THR A 47 -4.91 8.28 8.34
CA THR A 47 -4.33 7.28 7.43
C THR A 47 -5.42 6.49 6.69
N TRP A 48 -6.45 6.03 7.40
CA TRP A 48 -7.55 5.27 6.80
C TRP A 48 -8.24 6.03 5.68
N ASP A 49 -8.53 7.32 5.87
CA ASP A 49 -9.17 8.16 4.86
C ASP A 49 -8.33 8.22 3.58
N ILE A 50 -7.01 8.35 3.71
CA ILE A 50 -6.09 8.34 2.55
C ILE A 50 -6.10 6.96 1.87
N LEU A 51 -6.13 5.87 2.62
CA LEU A 51 -6.17 4.51 2.07
C LEU A 51 -7.44 4.24 1.25
N GLN A 52 -8.56 4.89 1.58
CA GLN A 52 -9.82 4.78 0.81
C GLN A 52 -9.78 5.50 -0.55
N GLU A 53 -8.78 6.37 -0.77
CA GLU A 53 -8.61 7.16 -2.00
C GLU A 53 -7.56 6.59 -2.97
N ILE A 54 -6.99 5.43 -2.66
CA ILE A 54 -5.94 4.75 -3.45
C ILE A 54 -6.56 3.62 -4.27
#